data_AF-X1KF74-F1
#
_entry.id   AF-X1KF74-F1
#
_cell.length_a   1.000
_cell.length_b   1.000
_cell.length_c   1.000
_cell.angle_alpha   90.00
_cell.angle_beta   90.00
_cell.angle_gamma   90.00
#
_symmetry.space_group_name_H-M   'P 1'
#
loop_
_entity.id
_entity.type
_entity.pdbx_description
1 polymer ?
#
loop_
_entity_poly.entity_id
_entity_poly.type
_entity_poly.pdbx_seq_one_letter_code
_entity_poly.pdbx_strand_id
1 'polypeptide(L)'
;MVIVVRPGPYTAGPYALSIGVTPKTGSVGDAFRFLGILTLSGSPMMGITVQLVLEGVGNVGEDVTGSMGNYDITWTADRSGTLLFHAEAPGVGVVSDTISITVEE
;
A
#
# COMPACT_ATOMS: atom_id res chain seq x y z
N MET A 1 21.14 10.33 -22.55
CA MET A 1 19.80 9.76 -22.76
C MET A 1 19.42 9.02 -21.49
N VAL A 2 18.63 9.64 -20.61
CA VAL A 2 18.18 8.99 -19.37
C VAL A 2 16.98 8.12 -19.74
N ILE A 3 17.17 6.80 -19.67
CA ILE A 3 16.07 5.86 -19.79
C ILE A 3 15.35 5.93 -18.44
N VAL A 4 14.27 6.70 -18.39
CA VAL A 4 13.30 6.59 -17.30
C VAL A 4 12.61 5.25 -17.50
N VAL A 5 13.01 4.24 -16.72
CA VAL A 5 12.30 2.97 -16.66
C VAL A 5 10.98 3.27 -15.98
N ARG A 6 9.94 3.56 -16.77
CA ARG A 6 8.57 3.54 -16.24
C ARG A 6 8.32 2.11 -15.80
N PRO A 7 7.82 1.85 -14.57
CA PRO A 7 7.33 0.52 -14.22
C PRO A 7 6.43 0.05 -15.36
N GLY A 8 6.72 -1.13 -15.89
CA GLY A 8 5.94 -1.70 -16.99
C GLY A 8 4.46 -1.74 -16.61
N PRO A 9 3.54 -1.80 -17.58
CA PRO A 9 2.12 -1.91 -17.26
C PRO A 9 1.93 -3.15 -16.38
N TYR A 10 1.57 -2.94 -15.11
CA TYR A 10 1.10 -4.01 -14.24
C TYR A 10 -0.02 -4.70 -15.01
N THR A 11 0.28 -5.90 -15.52
CA THR A 11 -0.68 -6.66 -16.32
C THR A 11 -1.84 -6.92 -15.38
N ALA A 12 -3.06 -6.51 -15.74
CA ALA A 12 -4.26 -6.83 -14.99
C ALA A 12 -4.44 -8.36 -14.99
N GLY A 13 -3.68 -9.03 -14.13
CA GLY A 13 -3.86 -10.43 -13.81
C GLY A 13 -5.15 -10.59 -13.02
N PRO A 14 -5.51 -11.82 -12.67
CA PRO A 14 -6.69 -12.07 -11.86
C PRO A 14 -6.60 -11.47 -10.44
N TYR A 15 -5.43 -10.97 -10.04
CA TYR A 15 -5.21 -10.36 -8.74
C TYR A 15 -5.75 -8.93 -8.68
N ALA A 16 -6.46 -8.62 -7.60
CA ALA A 16 -6.84 -7.26 -7.27
C ALA A 16 -6.43 -6.95 -5.82
N LEU A 17 -5.70 -5.85 -5.64
CA LEU A 17 -5.24 -5.36 -4.35
C LEU A 17 -5.82 -3.96 -4.13
N SER A 18 -6.65 -3.79 -3.11
CA SER A 18 -7.18 -2.49 -2.70
C SER A 18 -6.37 -1.91 -1.56
N ILE A 19 -6.42 -0.58 -1.42
CA ILE A 19 -5.87 0.15 -0.28
C ILE A 19 -6.79 1.32 0.07
N GLY A 20 -6.94 1.57 1.37
CA GLY A 20 -7.56 2.75 1.95
C GLY A 20 -6.77 3.16 3.19
N VAL A 21 -6.92 4.42 3.61
CA VAL A 21 -6.26 4.95 4.80
C VAL A 21 -7.23 5.77 5.63
N THR A 22 -7.06 5.74 6.95
CA THR A 22 -7.74 6.63 7.89
C THR A 22 -6.80 6.97 9.05
N PRO A 23 -6.62 8.27 9.40
CA PRO A 23 -7.12 9.46 8.70
C PRO A 23 -6.39 9.70 7.36
N LYS A 24 -6.84 10.69 6.57
CA LYS A 24 -6.11 11.18 5.38
C LYS A 24 -5.25 12.41 5.65
N THR A 25 -5.44 13.03 6.81
CA THR A 25 -4.72 14.23 7.27
C THR A 25 -4.39 14.08 8.74
N GLY A 26 -3.21 14.52 9.16
CA GLY A 26 -2.76 14.48 10.57
C GLY A 26 -1.46 15.24 10.73
N SER A 27 -0.79 15.06 11.87
CA SER A 27 0.51 15.66 12.17
C SER A 27 1.60 14.60 12.32
N VAL A 28 2.87 15.03 12.34
CA VAL A 28 4.00 14.16 12.69
C VAL A 28 3.73 13.55 14.08
N GLY A 29 3.91 12.24 14.19
CA GLY A 29 3.60 11.43 15.38
C GLY A 29 2.21 10.78 15.36
N ASP A 30 1.30 11.19 14.46
CA ASP A 30 -0.01 10.56 14.33
C ASP A 30 0.07 9.18 13.65
N ALA A 31 -0.86 8.30 14.03
CA ALA A 31 -1.00 6.98 13.43
C ALA A 31 -1.98 7.02 12.24
N PHE A 32 -1.52 6.54 11.10
CA PHE A 32 -2.30 6.32 9.89
C PHE A 32 -2.50 4.83 9.68
N ARG A 33 -3.76 4.40 9.65
CA ARG A 33 -4.11 3.00 9.49
C ARG A 33 -4.49 2.72 8.04
N PHE A 34 -3.70 1.87 7.39
CA PHE A 34 -3.87 1.44 6.01
C PHE A 34 -4.53 0.06 5.98
N LEU A 35 -5.66 -0.02 5.30
CA LEU A 35 -6.50 -1.21 5.25
C LEU A 35 -6.80 -1.55 3.79
N GLY A 36 -6.88 -2.83 3.48
CA GLY A 36 -7.26 -3.25 2.14
C GLY A 36 -7.54 -4.73 2.05
N ILE A 37 -7.79 -5.21 0.84
CA ILE A 37 -8.11 -6.61 0.55
C ILE A 37 -7.32 -7.04 -0.69
N LEU A 38 -6.73 -8.24 -0.63
CA LEU A 38 -6.17 -8.96 -1.76
C LEU A 38 -7.11 -10.09 -2.20
N THR A 39 -7.43 -10.12 -3.49
CA THR A 39 -8.26 -11.17 -4.09
C THR A 39 -7.62 -11.75 -5.35
N LEU A 40 -7.99 -12.99 -5.67
CA LEU A 40 -7.73 -13.69 -6.93
C LEU A 40 -9.06 -14.01 -7.58
N SER A 41 -9.36 -13.39 -8.71
CA SER A 41 -10.64 -13.51 -9.42
C SER A 41 -11.85 -13.30 -8.50
N GLY A 42 -11.75 -12.34 -7.58
CA GLY A 42 -12.79 -12.03 -6.59
C GLY A 42 -12.82 -12.92 -5.36
N SER A 43 -11.97 -13.96 -5.28
CA SER A 43 -11.84 -14.80 -4.08
C SER A 43 -10.74 -14.26 -3.15
N PRO A 44 -10.96 -14.15 -1.84
CA PRO A 44 -9.96 -13.64 -0.91
C PRO A 44 -8.71 -14.54 -0.86
N MET A 45 -7.54 -13.92 -0.81
CA MET A 45 -6.26 -14.63 -0.66
C MET A 45 -5.71 -14.49 0.75
N MET A 46 -5.57 -15.60 1.47
CA MET A 46 -4.97 -15.64 2.80
C MET A 46 -3.48 -16.01 2.74
N GLY A 47 -2.69 -15.51 3.70
CA GLY A 47 -1.29 -15.89 3.88
C GLY A 47 -0.33 -15.21 2.92
N ILE A 48 -0.74 -14.12 2.27
CA ILE A 48 0.10 -13.35 1.37
C ILE A 48 0.63 -12.13 2.11
N THR A 49 1.94 -11.91 2.07
CA THR A 49 2.56 -10.69 2.58
C THR A 49 2.20 -9.50 1.70
N VAL A 50 1.65 -8.46 2.31
CA VAL A 50 1.39 -7.15 1.72
C VAL A 50 2.30 -6.13 2.39
N GLN A 51 2.96 -5.31 1.59
CA GLN A 51 3.89 -4.28 2.01
C GLN A 51 3.28 -2.92 1.74
N LEU A 52 3.33 -2.01 2.71
CA LEU A 52 3.02 -0.61 2.54
C LEU A 52 4.28 0.12 2.08
N VAL A 53 4.23 0.72 0.90
CA VAL A 53 5.36 1.42 0.29
C VAL A 53 5.05 2.91 0.27
N LEU A 54 5.99 3.71 0.77
CA LEU A 54 6.01 5.16 0.65
C LEU A 54 6.92 5.56 -0.51
N GLU A 55 6.39 6.33 -1.47
CA GLU A 55 7.14 6.77 -2.65
C GLU A 55 8.40 7.55 -2.25
N GLY A 56 9.53 7.20 -2.88
CA GLY A 56 10.84 7.79 -2.59
C GLY A 56 11.53 7.26 -1.32
N VAL A 57 10.88 6.37 -0.56
CA VAL A 57 11.40 5.81 0.70
C VAL A 57 11.51 4.29 0.61
N GLY A 58 10.45 3.62 0.15
CA GLY A 58 10.35 2.17 0.10
C GLY A 58 9.34 1.62 1.11
N ASN A 59 9.51 0.35 1.48
CA ASN A 59 8.66 -0.33 2.46
C ASN A 59 8.77 0.35 3.84
N VAL A 60 7.63 0.70 4.42
CA VAL A 60 7.50 1.30 5.76
C VAL A 60 6.65 0.45 6.73
N GLY A 61 6.17 -0.71 6.28
CA GLY A 61 5.34 -1.61 7.05
C GLY A 61 4.86 -2.79 6.21
N GLU A 62 4.48 -3.88 6.87
CA GLU A 62 3.92 -5.05 6.22
C GLU A 62 2.91 -5.76 7.12
N ASP A 63 2.01 -6.50 6.51
CA ASP A 63 1.07 -7.40 7.17
C ASP A 63 0.82 -8.63 6.28
N VAL A 64 0.27 -9.69 6.86
CA VAL A 64 -0.08 -10.92 6.15
C VAL A 64 -1.59 -11.02 6.04
N THR A 65 -2.09 -11.25 4.82
CA THR A 65 -3.53 -11.27 4.58
C THR A 65 -4.24 -12.36 5.39
N GLY A 66 -5.34 -11.97 6.05
CA GLY A 66 -6.20 -12.87 6.82
C GLY A 66 -7.11 -13.74 5.96
N SER A 67 -8.03 -14.47 6.59
CA SER A 67 -8.96 -15.39 5.91
C SER A 67 -9.91 -14.70 4.92
N MET A 68 -10.14 -13.38 5.07
CA MET A 68 -10.93 -12.58 4.13
C MET A 68 -10.06 -11.83 3.12
N GLY A 69 -8.76 -12.15 3.03
CA GLY A 69 -7.81 -11.43 2.18
C GLY A 69 -7.47 -10.04 2.68
N ASN A 70 -7.96 -9.66 3.87
CA ASN A 70 -7.75 -8.36 4.46
C ASN A 70 -6.35 -8.22 5.07
N TYR A 71 -5.82 -7.01 5.03
CA TYR A 71 -4.58 -6.64 5.73
C TYR A 71 -4.78 -5.28 6.44
N ASP A 72 -3.95 -5.03 7.45
CA ASP A 72 -4.02 -3.86 8.31
C ASP A 72 -2.63 -3.41 8.76
N ILE A 73 -2.13 -2.35 8.15
CA ILE A 73 -0.79 -1.81 8.40
C ILE A 73 -0.94 -0.44 9.03
N THR A 74 -0.37 -0.25 10.22
CA THR A 74 -0.29 1.07 10.85
C THR A 74 1.07 1.70 10.60
N TRP A 75 1.08 2.93 10.10
CA TRP A 75 2.28 3.75 9.97
C TRP A 75 2.15 4.98 10.86
N THR A 76 3.17 5.25 11.67
CA THR A 76 3.25 6.48 12.45
C THR A 76 4.03 7.52 11.66
N ALA A 77 3.45 8.70 11.50
CA ALA A 77 4.07 9.74 10.70
C ALA A 77 5.38 10.22 11.31
N ASP A 78 6.48 10.07 10.56
CA ASP A 78 7.82 10.48 10.96
C ASP A 78 8.31 11.72 10.18
N ARG A 79 7.47 12.24 9.27
CA ARG A 79 7.76 13.38 8.39
C ARG A 79 6.47 14.07 7.96
N SER A 80 6.57 15.37 7.71
CA SER A 80 5.48 16.19 7.19
C SER A 80 5.48 16.23 5.66
N GLY A 81 4.38 16.74 5.08
CA GLY A 81 4.17 16.95 3.65
C GLY A 81 3.05 16.11 3.06
N THR A 82 2.90 16.20 1.74
CA THR A 82 2.02 15.34 0.96
C THR A 82 2.75 14.05 0.64
N LEU A 83 2.29 12.94 1.20
CA LEU A 83 2.94 11.64 1.11
C LEU A 83 2.08 10.69 0.27
N LEU A 84 2.73 9.96 -0.64
CA LEU A 84 2.10 9.03 -1.56
C LEU A 84 2.45 7.60 -1.16
N PHE A 85 1.43 6.80 -0.93
CA PHE A 85 1.55 5.40 -0.53
C PHE A 85 0.88 4.48 -1.52
N HIS A 86 1.38 3.27 -1.65
CA HIS A 86 0.68 2.16 -2.29
C HIS A 86 0.99 0.87 -1.55
N ALA A 87 0.14 -0.12 -1.73
CA ALA A 87 0.38 -1.47 -1.23
C ALA A 87 0.94 -2.35 -2.35
N GLU A 88 1.90 -3.19 -2.01
CA GLU A 88 2.46 -4.19 -2.91
C GLU A 88 2.33 -5.59 -2.29
N ALA A 89 1.89 -6.58 -3.06
CA ALA A 89 1.97 -7.98 -2.67
C ALA A 89 2.99 -8.69 -3.57
N PRO A 90 4.29 -8.63 -3.23
CA PRO A 90 5.37 -9.10 -4.12
C PRO A 90 5.28 -10.60 -4.41
N GLY A 91 4.72 -11.39 -3.47
CA GLY A 91 4.53 -12.83 -3.64
C GLY A 91 3.57 -13.22 -4.78
N VAL A 92 2.71 -12.30 -5.21
CA VAL A 92 1.79 -12.50 -6.35
C VAL A 92 1.96 -11.45 -7.45
N GLY A 93 2.89 -10.50 -7.28
CA GLY A 93 3.23 -9.49 -8.28
C GLY A 93 2.14 -8.46 -8.58
N VAL A 94 1.33 -8.09 -7.58
CA VAL A 94 0.29 -7.06 -7.73
C VAL A 94 0.59 -5.84 -6.86
N VAL A 95 0.20 -4.66 -7.37
CA VAL A 95 0.33 -3.36 -6.71
C VAL A 95 -1.04 -2.69 -6.71
N SER A 96 -1.38 -1.99 -5.64
CA SER A 96 -2.63 -1.23 -5.53
C SER A 96 -2.56 0.10 -6.28
N ASP A 97 -3.68 0.83 -6.27
CA ASP A 97 -3.65 2.27 -6.57
C ASP A 97 -2.82 3.04 -5.53
N THR A 98 -2.34 4.23 -5.92
CA THR A 98 -1.66 5.17 -5.02
C THR A 98 -2.66 6.01 -4.24
N ILE A 99 -2.43 6.16 -2.94
CA ILE A 99 -3.19 7.01 -2.03
C ILE A 99 -2.32 8.15 -1.50
N SER A 100 -2.88 9.34 -1.48
CA SER A 100 -2.25 10.54 -0.91
C SER A 100 -2.78 10.81 0.51
N ILE A 101 -1.87 11.12 1.42
CA ILE A 101 -2.16 11.69 2.74
C ILE A 101 -1.40 13.01 2.92
N THR A 102 -1.90 13.86 3.81
CA THR A 102 -1.22 15.09 4.21
C THR A 102 -0.80 15.01 5.67
N VAL A 103 0.47 15.26 5.96
CA VAL A 103 0.99 15.34 7.32
C VAL A 103 1.50 16.75 7.59
N GLU A 104 1.02 17.39 8.66
CA GLU A 104 1.51 18.68 9.16
C GLU A 104 2.66 18.47 10.15
N GLU A 105 3.49 19.50 10.35
CA GLU A 105 4.55 19.47 11.38
C GLU A 105 4.00 19.40 12.81
#